data_AF-A0A5C6JKV8-F1
#
_entry.id   AF-A0A5C6JKV8-F1
#
_cell.length_a   1.000
_cell.length_b   1.000
_cell.length_c   1.000
_cell.angle_alpha   90.00
_cell.angle_beta   90.00
_cell.angle_gamma   90.00
#
_symmetry.space_group_name_H-M   'P 1'
#
loop_
_entity.id
_entity.type
_entity.pdbx_description
1 polymer ?
#
loop_
_entity_poly.entity_id
_entity_poly.type
_entity_poly.pdbx_seq_one_letter_code
_entity_poly.pdbx_strand_id
1 'polypeptide(L)'
;MNINEIISSGVEMNITFKASDLREFAEHLVRQTVKELAGSVAKTDTDYLTVDEVAEMLHVHRVTLWKWNKSGYLKHVELGSKRLYRKSDVYELLKNTNGHE
;
A
#
# COMPACT_ATOMS: atom_id res chain seq x y z
N MET A 1 -27.63 16.45 -18.08
CA MET A 1 -26.69 15.78 -18.99
C MET A 1 -25.45 15.43 -18.21
N ASN A 2 -25.05 14.15 -18.23
CA ASN A 2 -23.88 13.67 -17.52
C ASN A 2 -22.65 13.81 -18.43
N ILE A 3 -21.53 14.36 -17.93
CA ILE A 3 -20.31 14.52 -18.73
C ILE A 3 -19.75 13.17 -19.21
N ASN A 4 -20.03 12.08 -18.47
CA ASN A 4 -19.61 10.73 -18.84
C ASN A 4 -20.34 10.20 -20.08
N GLU A 5 -21.60 10.59 -20.30
CA GLU A 5 -22.35 10.22 -21.51
C GLU A 5 -21.78 10.93 -22.74
N ILE A 6 -21.38 12.19 -22.56
CA ILE A 6 -20.77 13.01 -23.60
C ILE A 6 -19.39 12.47 -24.00
N ILE A 7 -18.52 12.18 -23.03
CA ILE A 7 -17.20 11.58 -23.28
C ILE A 7 -17.32 10.24 -23.99
N SER A 8 -18.31 9.41 -23.61
CA SER A 8 -18.52 8.09 -24.20
C SER A 8 -19.17 8.12 -25.60
N SER A 9 -19.81 9.24 -25.96
CA SER A 9 -20.50 9.38 -27.24
C SER A 9 -19.55 9.53 -28.45
N GLY A 10 -18.27 9.84 -28.22
CA GLY A 10 -17.28 10.04 -29.28
C GLY A 10 -17.58 11.22 -30.20
N VAL A 11 -18.52 12.08 -29.81
CA VAL A 11 -18.89 13.29 -30.57
C VAL A 11 -17.80 14.33 -30.41
N GLU A 12 -17.26 14.80 -31.53
CA GLU A 12 -16.31 15.91 -31.54
C GLU A 12 -17.05 17.20 -31.20
N MET A 13 -16.63 17.87 -30.13
CA MET A 13 -17.33 19.03 -29.59
C MET A 13 -16.35 20.11 -29.16
N ASN A 14 -16.69 21.35 -29.51
CA ASN A 14 -15.96 22.53 -29.06
C ASN A 14 -16.60 23.04 -27.77
N ILE A 15 -15.86 22.97 -26.67
CA ILE A 15 -16.32 23.46 -25.37
C ILE A 15 -15.50 24.69 -24.99
N THR A 16 -16.20 25.79 -24.74
CA THR A 16 -15.58 27.05 -24.31
C THR A 16 -15.56 27.13 -22.80
N PHE A 17 -14.37 27.29 -22.23
CA PHE A 17 -14.15 27.48 -20.79
C PHE A 17 -13.52 28.84 -20.52
N LYS A 18 -13.67 29.36 -19.31
CA LYS A 18 -12.83 30.48 -18.86
C LYS A 18 -11.45 29.94 -18.51
N ALA A 19 -10.43 30.78 -18.65
CA ALA A 19 -9.08 30.43 -18.23
C ALA A 19 -9.00 30.06 -16.72
N SER A 20 -9.88 30.63 -15.89
CA SER A 20 -10.02 30.28 -14.46
C SER A 20 -10.37 28.81 -14.27
N ASP A 21 -11.30 28.29 -15.08
CA ASP A 21 -11.86 26.96 -14.92
C ASP A 21 -10.79 25.89 -15.23
N LEU A 22 -9.93 26.16 -16.22
CA LEU A 22 -8.78 25.31 -16.56
C LEU A 22 -7.75 25.26 -15.43
N ARG A 23 -7.52 26.40 -14.78
CA ARG A 23 -6.60 26.48 -13.65
C ARG A 23 -7.13 25.69 -12.45
N GLU A 24 -8.40 25.88 -12.09
CA GLU A 24 -9.04 25.14 -11.00
C GLU A 24 -9.03 23.63 -11.27
N PHE A 25 -9.29 23.23 -12.51
CA PHE A 25 -9.21 21.83 -12.92
C PHE A 25 -7.79 21.27 -12.79
N ALA A 26 -6.77 22.00 -13.23
CA ALA A 26 -5.37 21.58 -13.07
C ALA A 26 -4.97 21.44 -11.59
N GLU A 27 -5.34 22.41 -10.75
CA GLU A 27 -5.11 22.35 -9.30
C GLU A 27 -5.84 21.15 -8.66
N HIS A 28 -7.06 20.85 -9.12
CA HIS A 28 -7.81 19.68 -8.68
C HIS A 28 -7.12 18.35 -9.06
N LEU A 29 -6.66 18.21 -10.30
CA LEU A 29 -5.93 17.02 -10.76
C LEU A 29 -4.64 16.79 -9.97
N VAL A 30 -3.85 17.85 -9.75
CA VAL A 30 -2.63 17.77 -8.95
C VAL A 30 -2.95 17.33 -7.52
N ARG A 31 -3.96 17.93 -6.89
CA ARG A 31 -4.38 17.58 -5.53
C ARG A 31 -4.84 16.12 -5.41
N GLN A 32 -5.62 15.63 -6.37
CA GLN A 32 -6.03 14.22 -6.40
C GLN A 32 -4.83 13.29 -6.54
N THR A 33 -3.94 13.57 -7.49
CA THR A 33 -2.74 12.77 -7.72
C THR A 33 -1.83 12.74 -6.49
N VAL A 34 -1.59 13.89 -5.86
CA VAL A 34 -0.79 13.96 -4.63
C VAL A 34 -1.46 13.19 -3.49
N LYS A 35 -2.79 13.26 -3.37
CA LYS A 35 -3.53 12.50 -2.34
C LYS A 35 -3.41 10.98 -2.56
N GLU A 36 -3.53 10.53 -3.79
CA GLU A 36 -3.37 9.11 -4.16
C GLU A 36 -1.92 8.66 -3.96
N LEU A 37 -0.95 9.49 -4.37
CA LEU A 37 0.46 9.20 -4.19
C LEU A 37 0.83 9.16 -2.70
N ALA A 38 0.39 10.11 -1.88
CA ALA A 38 0.60 10.06 -0.43
C ALA A 38 -0.01 8.79 0.21
N GLY A 39 -1.17 8.33 -0.27
CA GLY A 39 -1.76 7.05 0.12
C GLY A 39 -0.93 5.82 -0.29
N SER A 40 -0.16 5.92 -1.38
CA SER A 40 0.74 4.87 -1.86
C SER A 40 2.15 4.91 -1.23
N VAL A 41 2.70 6.09 -0.97
CA VAL A 41 4.06 6.28 -0.41
C VAL A 41 4.11 5.91 1.08
N ALA A 42 2.99 5.99 1.80
CA ALA A 42 2.88 5.40 3.14
C ALA A 42 3.10 3.87 3.16
N LYS A 43 3.07 3.20 2.00
CA LYS A 43 3.35 1.76 1.89
C LYS A 43 4.83 1.44 1.67
N THR A 44 5.67 2.41 1.31
CA THR A 44 7.05 2.14 0.84
C THR A 44 8.13 2.44 1.86
N ASP A 45 7.82 3.05 3.01
CA ASP A 45 8.84 3.48 3.99
C ASP A 45 9.03 2.52 5.18
N THR A 46 8.38 1.34 5.16
CA THR A 46 8.49 0.32 6.23
C THR A 46 8.46 -1.10 5.67
N ASP A 47 9.36 -1.44 4.75
CA ASP A 47 9.43 -2.79 4.17
C ASP A 47 9.85 -3.87 5.17
N TYR A 48 10.31 -3.48 6.35
CA TYR A 48 10.87 -4.38 7.35
C TYR A 48 10.29 -4.12 8.74
N LEU A 49 9.94 -5.20 9.44
CA LEU A 49 9.47 -5.24 10.81
C LEU A 49 10.52 -5.89 11.71
N THR A 50 10.67 -5.40 12.92
CA THR A 50 11.50 -6.00 13.96
C THR A 50 10.89 -7.30 14.49
N VAL A 51 11.71 -8.13 15.14
CA VAL A 51 11.24 -9.37 15.76
C VAL A 51 10.09 -9.12 16.75
N ASP A 52 10.14 -8.01 17.49
CA ASP A 52 9.15 -7.72 18.52
C ASP A 52 7.83 -7.24 17.89
N GLU A 53 7.88 -6.41 16.84
CA GLU A 53 6.69 -6.00 16.07
C GLU A 53 5.99 -7.20 15.40
N VAL A 54 6.76 -8.15 14.85
CA VAL A 54 6.18 -9.36 14.25
C VAL A 54 5.59 -10.29 15.29
N ALA A 55 6.25 -10.43 16.45
CA ALA A 55 5.76 -11.25 17.55
C ALA A 55 4.41 -10.73 18.07
N GLU A 56 4.29 -9.40 18.20
CA GLU A 56 3.04 -8.74 18.58
C GLU A 56 1.96 -8.91 17.51
N MET A 57 2.29 -8.65 16.25
CA MET A 57 1.35 -8.71 15.13
C MET A 57 0.78 -10.12 14.89
N LEU A 58 1.60 -11.16 15.06
CA LEU A 58 1.18 -12.54 14.88
C LEU A 58 0.72 -13.21 16.19
N HIS A 59 0.75 -12.48 17.31
CA HIS A 59 0.47 -13.00 18.65
C HIS A 59 1.27 -14.27 19.00
N VAL A 60 2.54 -14.33 18.59
CA VAL A 60 3.45 -15.46 18.86
C VAL A 60 4.64 -15.02 19.70
N HIS A 61 5.21 -15.97 20.44
CA HIS A 61 6.43 -15.70 21.18
C HIS A 61 7.66 -15.58 20.26
N ARG A 62 8.67 -14.79 20.66
CA ARG A 62 9.94 -14.60 19.90
C ARG A 62 10.66 -15.91 19.57
N VAL A 63 10.55 -16.89 20.48
CA VAL A 63 11.11 -18.24 20.30
C VAL A 63 10.43 -18.99 19.15
N THR A 64 9.14 -18.77 18.93
CA THR A 64 8.39 -19.34 17.81
C THR A 64 8.90 -18.78 16.48
N LEU A 65 9.14 -17.47 16.40
CA LEU A 65 9.75 -16.84 15.22
C LEU A 65 11.15 -17.41 14.92
N TRP A 66 11.96 -17.68 15.95
CA TRP A 66 13.26 -18.35 15.76
C TRP A 66 13.11 -19.77 15.19
N LYS A 67 12.12 -20.55 15.67
CA LYS A 67 11.81 -21.88 15.12
C LYS A 67 11.36 -21.79 13.67
N TRP A 68 10.48 -20.83 13.34
CA TRP A 68 10.00 -20.61 11.97
C TRP A 68 11.11 -20.20 11.02
N ASN A 69 12.06 -19.40 11.48
CA ASN A 69 13.24 -19.10 10.70
C ASN A 69 14.07 -20.37 10.42
N LYS A 70 14.26 -21.24 11.42
CA LYS A 70 15.00 -22.50 11.27
C LYS A 70 14.29 -23.48 10.33
N SER A 71 12.96 -23.53 10.35
CA SER A 71 12.17 -24.37 9.42
C SER A 71 11.99 -23.74 8.03
N GLY A 72 12.29 -22.45 7.88
CA GLY A 72 12.09 -21.70 6.64
C GLY A 72 10.66 -21.22 6.41
N TYR A 73 9.77 -21.35 7.40
CA TYR A 73 8.37 -20.92 7.33
C TYR A 73 8.22 -19.40 7.28
N LEU A 74 9.00 -18.67 8.08
CA LEU A 74 9.12 -17.22 8.03
C LEU A 74 10.58 -16.86 8.25
N LYS A 75 11.25 -16.38 7.20
CA LYS A 75 12.69 -16.06 7.26
C LYS A 75 12.90 -14.60 7.60
N HIS A 76 13.84 -14.36 8.50
CA HIS A 76 14.35 -13.01 8.74
C HIS A 76 15.49 -12.69 7.77
N VAL A 77 15.67 -11.40 7.56
CA VAL A 77 16.83 -10.80 6.91
C VAL A 77 17.71 -10.21 8.02
N GLU A 78 18.99 -10.54 7.99
CA GLU A 78 19.98 -9.93 8.88
C GLU A 78 20.50 -8.64 8.23
N LEU A 79 20.22 -7.51 8.88
CA LEU A 79 20.74 -6.19 8.51
C LEU A 79 21.67 -5.73 9.62
N GLY A 80 22.95 -6.08 9.48
CA GLY A 80 23.96 -5.90 10.52
C GLY A 80 23.65 -6.78 11.75
N SER A 81 23.50 -6.15 12.92
CA SER A 81 23.14 -6.84 14.17
C SER A 81 21.64 -7.03 14.38
N LYS A 82 20.80 -6.48 13.49
CA LYS A 82 19.35 -6.52 13.62
C LYS A 82 18.74 -7.62 12.75
N ARG A 83 17.80 -8.35 13.34
CA ARG A 83 16.96 -9.33 12.64
C ARG A 83 15.64 -8.68 12.30
N LEU A 84 15.35 -8.62 11.01
CA LEU A 84 14.17 -7.95 10.48
C LEU A 84 13.39 -8.90 9.58
N TYR A 85 12.08 -8.76 9.53
CA TYR A 85 11.19 -9.54 8.67
C TYR A 85 10.60 -8.65 7.60
N ARG A 86 10.46 -9.16 6.37
CA ARG A 86 9.77 -8.41 5.34
C ARG A 86 8.31 -8.28 5.72
N LYS A 87 7.80 -7.06 5.64
CA LYS A 87 6.40 -6.76 5.93
C LYS A 87 5.48 -7.60 5.03
N SER A 88 5.80 -7.71 3.74
CA SER A 88 5.08 -8.56 2.76
C SER A 88 4.80 -9.96 3.27
N ASP A 89 5.85 -10.64 3.75
CA ASP A 89 5.81 -12.06 4.11
C ASP A 89 4.96 -12.26 5.39
N VAL A 90 5.08 -11.33 6.34
CA VAL A 90 4.28 -11.34 7.58
C VAL A 90 2.79 -11.11 7.29
N TYR A 91 2.46 -10.18 6.39
CA TYR A 91 1.07 -9.95 5.99
C TYR A 91 0.48 -11.10 5.17
N GLU A 92 1.28 -11.78 4.35
CA GLU A 92 0.83 -12.98 3.64
C GLU A 92 0.43 -14.09 4.61
N LEU A 93 1.20 -14.29 5.69
CA LEU A 93 0.86 -15.23 6.75
C LEU A 93 -0.45 -14.86 7.46
N LEU A 94 -0.67 -13.57 7.76
CA LEU A 94 -1.93 -13.11 8.35
C LEU A 94 -3.13 -13.38 7.46
N LYS A 95 -3.00 -13.13 6.14
CA LYS A 95 -4.09 -13.42 5.18
C LYS A 95 -4.43 -14.90 5.14
N ASN A 96 -3.43 -15.77 5.16
CA ASN A 96 -3.64 -17.22 5.13
C ASN A 96 -4.22 -17.77 6.43
N THR A 97 -3.97 -17.10 7.57
CA THR A 97 -4.49 -17.49 8.88
C THR A 97 -5.96 -17.07 9.07
N ASN A 98 -6.36 -15.93 8.51
CA ASN A 98 -7.72 -15.39 8.61
C ASN A 98 -8.71 -15.93 7.55
N GLY A 99 -8.32 -16.94 6.77
CA GLY A 99 -9.17 -17.61 5.78
C GLY A 99 -9.98 -18.80 6.32
N HIS A 100 -10.01 -18.98 7.65
CA HIS A 100 -10.77 -20.01 8.36
C HIS A 100 -11.83 -19.39 9.26
N GLU A 101 -12.74 -18.59 8.68
CA GLU A 101 -14.05 -18.25 9.27
C GLU A 101 -15.13 -18.26 8.19
#